data_AF-A0A656JY88-F1
#
_entry.id   AF-A0A656JY88-F1
#
_cell.length_a   1.000
_cell.length_b   1.000
_cell.length_c   1.000
_cell.angle_alpha   90.00
_cell.angle_beta   90.00
_cell.angle_gamma   90.00
#
_symmetry.space_group_name_H-M   'P 1'
#
loop_
_entity.id
_entity.type
_entity.pdbx_description
1 polymer ?
#
loop_
_entity_poly.entity_id
_entity_poly.type
_entity_poly.pdbx_seq_one_letter_code
_entity_poly.pdbx_strand_id
1 'polypeptide(L)'
;MSTRFRLSLALLTTLVLSACDDAPRFTHAEPGEALSGGSATVRKSDQNAFSMPSANLSPVRRLDFSVGNSFFRSPWVIAPSTTTARDGLGPLFNTNACQNCHIKDGRGHPPEAGDSNAVSMLVRLSIPDDPAYADLIQRNGVLPEPTYGGQLQDMSNPGVEPEGKVRVEYDALTVNFRDGTAVELRQP
;
A
#
# COMPACT_ATOMS: atom_id res chain seq x y z
N MET A 1 36.07 6.40 60.24
CA MET A 1 36.77 6.05 58.98
C MET A 1 35.97 5.15 58.02
N SER A 2 34.75 4.69 58.37
CA SER A 2 33.99 3.69 57.58
C SER A 2 33.11 4.27 56.45
N THR A 3 32.50 5.44 56.67
CA THR A 3 31.48 6.00 55.74
C THR A 3 32.07 6.63 54.48
N ARG A 4 33.21 7.33 54.60
CA ARG A 4 33.90 7.95 53.46
C ARG A 4 34.44 6.91 52.49
N PHE A 5 34.94 5.78 53.00
CA PHE A 5 35.45 4.67 52.18
C PHE A 5 34.32 3.97 51.40
N ARG A 6 33.13 3.84 52.00
CA ARG A 6 31.94 3.27 51.33
C ARG A 6 31.39 4.19 50.23
N LEU A 7 31.37 5.51 50.45
CA LEU A 7 31.00 6.47 49.40
C LEU A 7 32.00 6.46 48.23
N SER A 8 33.30 6.45 48.52
CA SER A 8 34.34 6.39 47.49
C SER A 8 34.26 5.09 46.67
N LEU A 9 33.97 3.96 47.32
CA LEU A 9 33.82 2.67 46.63
C LEU A 9 32.55 2.63 45.76
N ALA A 10 31.43 3.20 46.23
CA ALA A 10 30.19 3.31 45.45
C ALA A 10 30.31 4.26 44.25
N LEU A 11 31.09 5.34 44.40
CA LEU A 11 31.38 6.28 43.31
C LEU A 11 32.31 5.64 42.26
N LEU A 12 33.28 4.84 42.70
CA LEU A 12 34.17 4.11 41.79
C LEU A 12 33.42 3.02 41.01
N THR A 13 32.51 2.28 41.65
CA THR A 13 31.71 1.25 40.95
C THR A 13 30.72 1.85 39.97
N THR A 14 30.09 2.98 40.28
CA THR A 14 29.19 3.69 39.34
C THR A 14 29.92 4.30 38.14
N LEU A 15 31.15 4.81 38.33
CA LEU A 15 32.01 5.24 37.21
C LEU A 15 32.42 4.05 36.32
N VAL A 16 32.78 2.90 36.91
CA VAL A 16 33.17 1.70 36.15
C VAL A 16 31.98 1.10 35.39
N LEU A 17 30.77 1.12 35.97
CA LEU A 17 29.54 0.67 35.31
C LEU A 17 29.09 1.59 34.17
N SER A 18 29.43 2.88 34.20
CA SER A 18 29.09 3.85 33.15
C SER A 18 30.13 3.91 32.01
N ALA A 19 31.32 3.34 32.21
CA ALA A 19 32.42 3.38 31.24
C ALA A 19 32.41 2.20 30.25
N CYS A 20 31.55 1.19 30.48
CA CYS A 20 31.41 0.00 29.63
C CYS A 20 30.14 0.05 28.77
N ASP A 21 29.75 1.24 28.29
CA ASP A 21 28.71 1.33 27.27
C ASP A 21 29.35 1.06 25.90
N ASP A 22 29.54 -0.23 25.59
CA ASP A 22 30.02 -0.74 24.29
C ASP A 22 28.86 -0.81 23.28
N ALA A 23 27.94 0.14 23.38
CA ALA A 23 26.83 0.26 22.45
C ALA A 23 27.38 0.53 21.03
N PRO A 24 26.85 -0.16 20.01
CA PRO A 24 27.31 0.01 18.63
C PRO A 24 27.20 1.48 18.23
N ARG A 25 28.32 2.05 17.79
CA ARG A 25 28.41 3.42 17.30
C ARG A 25 28.21 3.42 15.79
N PHE A 26 27.06 3.87 15.33
CA PHE A 26 26.72 4.02 13.91
C PHE A 26 27.36 5.28 13.30
N THR A 27 28.69 5.42 13.38
CA THR A 27 29.41 6.59 12.86
C THR A 27 29.78 6.47 11.39
N HIS A 28 29.70 5.26 10.83
CA HIS A 28 29.96 4.97 9.42
C HIS A 28 28.97 3.94 8.91
N ALA A 29 28.66 4.02 7.61
CA ALA A 29 27.82 3.02 6.98
C ALA A 29 28.59 1.70 6.79
N GLU A 30 27.96 0.59 7.11
CA GLU A 30 28.48 -0.75 6.87
C GLU A 30 28.56 -1.06 5.37
N PRO A 31 29.48 -1.94 4.94
CA PRO A 31 29.54 -2.39 3.54
C PRO A 31 28.19 -2.93 3.07
N GLY A 32 27.60 -2.27 2.07
CA GLY A 32 26.30 -2.67 1.51
C GLY A 32 25.07 -2.13 2.25
N GLU A 33 25.22 -1.35 3.33
CA GLU A 33 24.09 -0.74 4.05
C GLU A 33 23.20 0.12 3.14
N ALA A 34 23.80 0.76 2.13
CA ALA A 34 23.08 1.54 1.12
C ALA A 34 22.21 0.68 0.16
N LEU A 35 22.27 -0.64 0.25
CA LEU A 35 21.57 -1.61 -0.59
C LEU A 35 20.42 -2.28 0.20
N SER A 36 19.29 -1.58 0.31
CA SER A 36 18.10 -2.07 1.05
C SER A 36 17.56 -3.42 0.55
N GLY A 37 17.84 -3.79 -0.70
CA GLY A 37 17.52 -5.10 -1.29
C GLY A 37 18.75 -5.95 -1.61
N GLY A 38 19.94 -5.63 -1.08
CA GLY A 38 21.19 -6.29 -1.47
C GLY A 38 21.43 -6.21 -2.98
N SER A 39 21.71 -7.34 -3.63
CA SER A 39 21.89 -7.40 -5.09
C SER A 39 20.64 -7.07 -5.91
N ALA A 40 19.45 -7.10 -5.30
CA ALA A 40 18.20 -6.70 -5.95
C ALA A 40 17.99 -5.17 -5.96
N THR A 41 18.81 -4.41 -5.23
CA THR A 41 18.62 -2.96 -5.05
C THR A 41 18.64 -2.22 -6.37
N VAL A 42 17.58 -1.47 -6.64
CA VAL A 42 17.52 -0.51 -7.73
C VAL A 42 17.68 0.90 -7.17
N ARG A 43 18.59 1.68 -7.76
CA ARG A 43 18.85 3.07 -7.36
C ARG A 43 17.92 4.04 -8.10
N LYS A 44 16.61 3.89 -7.88
CA LYS A 44 15.54 4.72 -8.45
C LYS A 44 14.60 5.16 -7.34
N SER A 45 14.38 6.46 -7.23
CA SER A 45 13.58 7.07 -6.16
C SER A 45 12.53 8.05 -6.68
N ASP A 46 12.28 8.05 -7.99
CA ASP A 46 11.20 8.83 -8.58
C ASP A 46 9.90 8.01 -8.63
N GLN A 47 8.89 8.56 -9.29
CA GLN A 47 7.60 7.94 -9.53
C GLN A 47 7.63 6.55 -10.19
N ASN A 48 8.75 6.12 -10.78
CA ASN A 48 8.89 4.81 -11.41
C ASN A 48 9.69 3.84 -10.53
N ALA A 49 9.95 4.16 -9.26
CA ALA A 49 10.74 3.31 -8.36
C ALA A 49 10.20 1.88 -8.27
N PHE A 50 8.87 1.72 -8.22
CA PHE A 50 8.22 0.40 -8.17
C PHE A 50 8.11 -0.29 -9.54
N SER A 51 8.23 0.45 -10.64
CA SER A 51 8.21 -0.09 -12.00
C SER A 51 9.52 -0.72 -12.46
N MET A 52 10.56 -0.71 -11.61
CA MET A 52 11.86 -1.26 -11.96
C MET A 52 11.91 -2.77 -11.69
N PRO A 53 12.46 -3.58 -12.62
CA PRO A 53 12.78 -4.96 -12.30
C PRO A 53 13.89 -5.01 -11.25
N SER A 54 13.91 -6.10 -10.46
CA SER A 54 15.03 -6.37 -9.55
C SER A 54 16.39 -6.26 -10.26
N ALA A 55 17.35 -5.57 -9.65
CA ALA A 55 18.62 -5.27 -10.32
C ALA A 55 19.43 -6.52 -10.71
N ASN A 56 19.28 -7.61 -9.95
CA ASN A 56 19.92 -8.90 -10.20
C ASN A 56 19.18 -9.83 -11.18
N LEU A 57 18.10 -9.39 -11.85
CA LEU A 57 17.48 -10.20 -12.91
C LEU A 57 18.47 -10.45 -14.05
N SER A 58 18.57 -11.70 -14.49
CA SER A 58 19.27 -12.05 -15.74
C SER A 58 18.60 -11.36 -16.95
N PRO A 59 19.32 -11.16 -18.07
CA PRO A 59 18.75 -10.52 -19.25
C PRO A 59 17.46 -11.17 -19.75
N VAL A 60 17.38 -12.52 -19.75
CA VAL A 60 16.17 -13.25 -20.16
C VAL A 60 15.00 -12.94 -19.22
N ARG A 61 15.20 -12.96 -17.90
CA ARG A 61 14.11 -12.63 -16.95
C ARG A 61 13.68 -11.16 -17.00
N ARG A 62 14.57 -10.25 -17.43
CA ARG A 62 14.18 -8.85 -17.68
C ARG A 62 13.24 -8.73 -18.87
N LEU A 63 13.38 -9.61 -19.88
CA LEU A 63 12.42 -9.70 -20.98
C LEU A 63 11.07 -10.20 -20.46
N ASP A 64 11.05 -11.27 -19.66
CA ASP A 64 9.81 -11.80 -19.06
C ASP A 64 9.10 -10.73 -18.21
N PHE A 65 9.86 -9.99 -17.38
CA PHE A 65 9.33 -8.86 -16.62
C PHE A 65 8.71 -7.81 -17.54
N SER A 66 9.39 -7.45 -18.64
CA SER A 66 8.92 -6.43 -19.56
C SER A 66 7.64 -6.85 -20.29
N VAL A 67 7.53 -8.14 -20.68
CA VAL A 67 6.30 -8.71 -21.24
C VAL A 67 5.19 -8.68 -20.19
N GLY A 68 5.43 -9.18 -18.98
CA GLY A 68 4.44 -9.16 -17.90
C GLY A 68 3.95 -7.75 -17.57
N ASN A 69 4.86 -6.78 -17.48
CA ASN A 69 4.52 -5.39 -17.26
C ASN A 69 3.68 -4.81 -18.43
N SER A 70 4.02 -5.15 -19.67
CA SER A 70 3.19 -4.76 -20.82
C SER A 70 1.75 -5.29 -20.68
N PHE A 71 1.59 -6.54 -20.26
CA PHE A 71 0.28 -7.15 -20.03
C PHE A 71 -0.47 -6.49 -18.86
N PHE A 72 0.22 -6.15 -17.78
CA PHE A 72 -0.31 -5.49 -16.58
C PHE A 72 -0.86 -4.08 -16.85
N ARG A 73 -0.23 -3.37 -17.78
CA ARG A 73 -0.57 -2.00 -18.18
C ARG A 73 -1.60 -1.93 -19.29
N SER A 74 -1.83 -3.03 -20.00
CA SER A 74 -2.72 -3.06 -21.15
C SER A 74 -4.18 -3.15 -20.72
N PRO A 75 -5.06 -2.29 -21.25
CA PRO A 75 -6.48 -2.36 -20.95
C PRO A 75 -7.14 -3.59 -21.58
N TRP A 76 -8.06 -4.20 -20.84
CA TRP A 76 -9.09 -5.10 -21.36
C TRP A 76 -10.08 -4.30 -22.20
N VAL A 77 -10.57 -4.91 -23.28
CA VAL A 77 -11.52 -4.29 -24.21
C VAL A 77 -12.85 -5.05 -24.22
N ILE A 78 -13.90 -4.33 -24.59
CA ILE A 78 -15.28 -4.83 -24.64
C ILE A 78 -15.37 -5.99 -25.63
N ALA A 79 -15.99 -7.08 -25.19
CA ALA A 79 -16.25 -8.23 -26.05
C ALA A 79 -17.51 -8.06 -26.90
N PRO A 80 -17.49 -8.59 -28.14
CA PRO A 80 -16.35 -9.19 -28.84
C PRO A 80 -15.42 -8.11 -29.44
N SER A 81 -14.11 -8.39 -29.51
CA SER A 81 -13.15 -7.51 -30.18
C SER A 81 -12.23 -8.25 -31.16
N THR A 82 -11.59 -7.51 -32.07
CA THR A 82 -10.54 -8.06 -32.95
C THR A 82 -9.26 -8.45 -32.19
N THR A 83 -9.11 -7.99 -30.94
CA THR A 83 -7.92 -8.22 -30.11
C THR A 83 -8.20 -9.32 -29.09
N THR A 84 -8.10 -10.57 -29.53
CA THR A 84 -8.44 -11.76 -28.72
C THR A 84 -7.61 -11.91 -27.44
N ALA A 85 -6.38 -11.37 -27.41
CA ALA A 85 -5.50 -11.46 -26.23
C ALA A 85 -5.91 -10.56 -25.05
N ARG A 86 -6.85 -9.63 -25.26
CA ARG A 86 -7.32 -8.63 -24.27
C ARG A 86 -8.86 -8.49 -24.28
N ASP A 87 -9.54 -9.42 -24.94
CA ASP A 87 -10.98 -9.44 -25.01
C ASP A 87 -11.60 -9.93 -23.69
N GLY A 88 -12.88 -9.64 -23.48
CA GLY A 88 -13.65 -10.16 -22.34
C GLY A 88 -13.97 -9.14 -21.25
N LEU A 89 -13.85 -7.83 -21.50
CA LEU A 89 -14.33 -6.84 -20.54
C LEU A 89 -15.86 -6.92 -20.44
N GLY A 90 -16.34 -7.28 -19.25
CA GLY A 90 -17.77 -7.34 -18.93
C GLY A 90 -18.46 -5.97 -18.95
N PRO A 91 -19.80 -5.93 -18.87
CA PRO A 91 -20.58 -4.69 -18.96
C PRO A 91 -20.38 -3.73 -17.79
N LEU A 92 -20.07 -4.26 -16.60
CA LEU A 92 -19.82 -3.53 -15.37
C LEU A 92 -18.42 -3.89 -14.86
N PHE A 93 -17.66 -2.89 -14.43
CA PHE A 93 -16.29 -3.04 -13.94
C PHE A 93 -15.90 -1.85 -13.03
N ASN A 94 -14.84 -1.97 -12.24
CA ASN A 94 -14.22 -0.81 -11.58
C ASN A 94 -13.14 -0.17 -12.46
N THR A 95 -12.32 -1.00 -13.11
CA THR A 95 -11.29 -0.55 -14.04
C THR A 95 -10.94 -1.63 -15.05
N ASN A 96 -10.30 -1.25 -16.16
CA ASN A 96 -9.96 -2.15 -17.25
C ASN A 96 -8.46 -2.50 -17.34
N ALA A 97 -7.61 -2.04 -16.42
CA ALA A 97 -6.20 -2.44 -16.40
C ALA A 97 -5.70 -2.55 -14.95
N CYS A 98 -4.82 -3.51 -14.69
CA CYS A 98 -4.26 -3.74 -13.35
C CYS A 98 -3.51 -2.50 -12.83
N GLN A 99 -2.75 -1.84 -13.71
CA GLN A 99 -2.00 -0.62 -13.38
C GLN A 99 -2.90 0.54 -12.92
N ASN A 100 -4.18 0.57 -13.28
CA ASN A 100 -5.05 1.68 -12.88
C ASN A 100 -5.28 1.71 -11.36
N CYS A 101 -5.31 0.55 -10.70
CA CYS A 101 -5.29 0.46 -9.23
C CYS A 101 -3.87 0.40 -8.66
N HIS A 102 -2.95 -0.22 -9.41
CA HIS A 102 -1.54 -0.36 -9.05
C HIS A 102 -0.68 0.66 -9.80
N ILE A 103 -0.86 1.92 -9.46
CA ILE A 103 -0.31 3.07 -10.20
C ILE A 103 1.21 2.97 -10.25
N LYS A 104 1.76 2.84 -11.46
CA LYS A 104 3.21 2.62 -11.70
C LYS A 104 3.77 1.48 -10.84
N ASP A 105 3.01 0.38 -10.76
CA ASP A 105 3.32 -0.82 -10.00
C ASP A 105 3.39 -0.59 -8.47
N GLY A 106 2.93 0.58 -8.02
CA GLY A 106 2.87 0.99 -6.63
C GLY A 106 1.48 0.84 -6.02
N ARG A 107 1.25 1.57 -4.93
CA ARG A 107 -0.02 1.61 -4.23
C ARG A 107 -0.96 2.62 -4.89
N GLY A 108 -2.23 2.25 -5.03
CA GLY A 108 -3.31 3.17 -5.33
C GLY A 108 -3.56 4.19 -4.21
N HIS A 109 -4.53 5.07 -4.43
CA HIS A 109 -4.98 6.03 -3.43
C HIS A 109 -6.50 6.23 -3.47
N PRO A 110 -7.11 6.72 -2.38
CA PRO A 110 -8.47 7.26 -2.42
C PRO A 110 -8.56 8.46 -3.37
N PRO A 111 -9.75 8.80 -3.90
CA PRO A 111 -9.93 10.01 -4.69
C PRO A 111 -9.64 11.27 -3.85
N GLU A 112 -8.99 12.26 -4.46
CA GLU A 112 -8.79 13.59 -3.88
C GLU A 112 -9.91 14.55 -4.29
N ALA A 113 -9.98 15.71 -3.63
CA ALA A 113 -10.95 16.74 -3.96
C ALA A 113 -10.83 17.19 -5.43
N GLY A 114 -11.92 17.07 -6.19
CA GLY A 114 -11.97 17.40 -7.61
C GLY A 114 -11.68 16.24 -8.56
N ASP A 115 -11.32 15.06 -8.05
CA ASP A 115 -11.13 13.88 -8.91
C ASP A 115 -12.44 13.48 -9.61
N SER A 116 -12.29 12.99 -10.84
CA SER A 116 -13.43 12.59 -11.67
C SER A 116 -13.95 11.18 -11.36
N ASN A 117 -13.15 10.36 -10.68
CA ASN A 117 -13.43 8.94 -10.39
C ASN A 117 -12.65 8.47 -9.16
N ALA A 118 -12.96 7.26 -8.68
CA ALA A 118 -12.29 6.61 -7.54
C ALA A 118 -11.50 5.35 -7.96
N VAL A 119 -10.92 5.33 -9.16
CA VAL A 119 -10.45 4.11 -9.86
C VAL A 119 -9.55 3.18 -9.04
N SER A 120 -8.72 3.72 -8.14
CA SER A 120 -7.79 2.94 -7.32
C SER A 120 -8.29 2.61 -5.92
N MET A 121 -9.59 2.80 -5.67
CA MET A 121 -10.28 2.49 -4.42
C MET A 121 -11.51 1.61 -4.71
N LEU A 122 -11.79 0.67 -3.81
CA LEU A 122 -12.95 -0.21 -3.92
C LEU A 122 -13.94 0.10 -2.79
N VAL A 123 -15.23 0.11 -3.11
CA VAL A 123 -16.32 0.19 -2.13
C VAL A 123 -16.95 -1.19 -2.02
N ARG A 124 -16.92 -1.76 -0.82
CA ARG A 124 -17.57 -3.05 -0.52
C ARG A 124 -18.91 -2.79 0.13
N LEU A 125 -19.94 -3.46 -0.38
CA LEU A 125 -21.30 -3.37 0.12
C LEU A 125 -21.60 -4.60 0.97
N SER A 126 -22.18 -4.36 2.14
CA SER A 126 -22.63 -5.40 3.05
C SER A 126 -24.03 -5.07 3.55
N ILE A 127 -24.90 -6.08 3.58
CA ILE A 127 -26.11 -5.99 4.41
C ILE A 127 -25.74 -6.20 5.89
N PRO A 128 -26.62 -5.88 6.85
CA PRO A 128 -26.36 -6.11 8.26
C PRO A 128 -25.96 -7.56 8.55
N ASP A 129 -25.00 -7.72 9.45
CA ASP A 129 -24.50 -9.02 9.83
C ASP A 129 -25.60 -9.89 10.45
N ASP A 130 -25.57 -11.18 10.12
CA ASP A 130 -26.45 -12.19 10.69
C ASP A 130 -25.60 -13.42 11.10
N PRO A 131 -25.73 -13.91 12.35
CA PRO A 131 -25.00 -15.08 12.85
C PRO A 131 -25.10 -16.32 11.97
N ALA A 132 -26.18 -16.49 11.20
CA ALA A 132 -26.34 -17.59 10.24
C ALA A 132 -25.27 -17.56 9.13
N TYR A 133 -24.66 -16.40 8.86
CA TYR A 133 -23.63 -16.20 7.85
C TYR A 133 -22.25 -15.89 8.45
N ALA A 134 -22.01 -16.19 9.73
CA ALA A 134 -20.73 -15.92 10.40
C ALA A 134 -19.51 -16.45 9.61
N ASP A 135 -19.58 -17.68 9.09
CA ASP A 135 -18.51 -18.29 8.29
C ASP A 135 -18.26 -17.55 6.97
N LEU A 136 -19.29 -16.93 6.39
CA LEU A 136 -19.17 -16.16 5.16
C LEU A 136 -18.52 -14.81 5.44
N ILE A 137 -18.97 -14.12 6.50
CA ILE A 137 -18.41 -12.84 6.95
C ILE A 137 -16.93 -13.02 7.32
N GLN A 138 -16.58 -14.09 8.03
CA GLN A 138 -15.18 -14.38 8.39
C GLN A 138 -14.28 -14.54 7.16
N ARG A 139 -14.77 -15.18 6.10
CA ARG A 139 -13.99 -15.41 4.86
C ARG A 139 -13.93 -14.18 3.96
N ASN A 140 -15.06 -13.49 3.81
CA ASN A 140 -15.20 -12.45 2.78
C ASN A 140 -15.05 -11.03 3.33
N GLY A 141 -15.21 -10.85 4.65
CA GLY A 141 -15.26 -9.57 5.34
C GLY A 141 -16.59 -8.82 5.21
N VAL A 142 -17.51 -9.31 4.37
CA VAL A 142 -18.82 -8.70 4.11
C VAL A 142 -19.86 -9.80 3.86
N LEU A 143 -21.12 -9.51 4.18
CA LEU A 143 -22.28 -10.26 3.72
C LEU A 143 -22.82 -9.56 2.45
N PRO A 144 -22.55 -10.09 1.24
CA PRO A 144 -22.83 -9.38 -0.01
C PRO A 144 -24.27 -8.89 -0.11
N GLU A 145 -24.45 -7.69 -0.66
CA GLU A 145 -25.78 -7.17 -0.95
C GLU A 145 -26.42 -7.99 -2.10
N PRO A 146 -27.71 -8.37 -2.01
CA PRO A 146 -28.33 -9.28 -2.99
C PRO A 146 -28.32 -8.83 -4.46
N THR A 147 -28.28 -7.53 -4.72
CA THR A 147 -28.38 -6.92 -6.06
C THR A 147 -27.00 -6.60 -6.64
N TYR A 148 -26.15 -5.94 -5.85
CA TYR A 148 -24.83 -5.43 -6.26
C TYR A 148 -23.67 -6.36 -5.84
N GLY A 149 -23.96 -7.39 -5.06
CA GLY A 149 -22.94 -8.27 -4.50
C GLY A 149 -22.08 -7.56 -3.46
N GLY A 150 -20.80 -7.95 -3.39
CA GLY A 150 -19.88 -7.51 -2.34
C GLY A 150 -18.95 -6.36 -2.72
N GLN A 151 -19.01 -5.87 -3.96
CA GLN A 151 -18.14 -4.81 -4.47
C GLN A 151 -18.85 -4.02 -5.57
N LEU A 152 -19.10 -2.74 -5.29
CA LEU A 152 -19.74 -1.81 -6.23
C LEU A 152 -18.87 -1.62 -7.48
N GLN A 153 -19.45 -1.75 -8.66
CA GLN A 153 -18.83 -1.49 -9.96
C GLN A 153 -19.20 -0.07 -10.45
N ASP A 154 -18.25 0.86 -10.34
CA ASP A 154 -18.48 2.28 -10.59
C ASP A 154 -18.26 2.72 -12.05
N MET A 155 -17.88 1.78 -12.93
CA MET A 155 -17.70 1.98 -14.36
C MET A 155 -18.48 0.94 -15.16
N SER A 156 -18.76 1.28 -16.42
CA SER A 156 -19.56 0.46 -17.30
C SER A 156 -19.19 0.67 -18.77
N ASN A 157 -19.63 -0.26 -19.60
CA ASN A 157 -19.54 -0.14 -21.06
C ASN A 157 -20.51 0.93 -21.58
N PRO A 158 -20.27 1.52 -22.77
CA PRO A 158 -21.21 2.44 -23.40
C PRO A 158 -22.61 1.83 -23.54
N GLY A 159 -23.65 2.59 -23.16
CA GLY A 159 -25.04 2.13 -23.17
C GLY A 159 -25.45 1.27 -21.98
N VAL A 160 -24.56 1.04 -21.02
CA VAL A 160 -24.85 0.39 -19.73
C VAL A 160 -24.69 1.42 -18.61
N GLU A 161 -25.67 1.53 -17.74
CA GLU A 161 -25.56 2.37 -16.54
C GLU A 161 -24.62 1.70 -15.52
N PRO A 162 -23.65 2.42 -14.94
CA PRO A 162 -22.85 1.88 -13.83
C PRO A 162 -23.72 1.67 -12.59
N GLU A 163 -23.28 0.83 -11.66
CA GLU A 163 -24.04 0.57 -10.42
C GLU A 163 -24.12 1.81 -9.53
N GLY A 164 -23.14 2.71 -9.65
CA GLY A 164 -23.11 4.00 -8.97
C GLY A 164 -21.84 4.77 -9.27
N LYS A 165 -21.70 5.94 -8.64
CA LYS A 165 -20.45 6.71 -8.64
C LYS A 165 -20.00 6.91 -7.20
N VAL A 166 -18.71 6.68 -6.96
CA VAL A 166 -18.11 6.87 -5.64
C VAL A 166 -17.58 8.28 -5.53
N ARG A 167 -17.97 8.97 -4.46
CA ARG A 167 -17.46 10.28 -4.05
C ARG A 167 -17.09 10.19 -2.57
N VAL A 168 -15.95 10.75 -2.20
CA VAL A 168 -15.48 10.80 -0.82
C VAL A 168 -15.19 12.25 -0.49
N GLU A 169 -15.73 12.70 0.63
CA GLU A 169 -15.43 13.99 1.23
C GLU A 169 -14.73 13.72 2.55
N TYR A 170 -13.79 14.58 2.93
CA TYR A 170 -13.01 14.41 4.15
C TYR A 170 -13.08 15.69 4.97
N ASP A 171 -13.34 15.53 6.26
CA ASP A 171 -13.16 16.58 7.26
C ASP A 171 -11.76 16.54 7.86
N ALA A 172 -11.22 17.73 8.17
CA ALA A 172 -9.94 17.86 8.85
C ALA A 172 -10.10 17.62 10.36
N LEU A 173 -9.32 16.70 10.90
CA LEU A 173 -9.26 16.39 12.33
C LEU A 173 -7.85 16.69 12.87
N THR A 174 -7.71 17.75 13.66
CA THR A 174 -6.43 18.07 14.31
C THR A 174 -6.23 17.20 15.55
N VAL A 175 -5.10 16.50 15.61
CA VAL A 175 -4.65 15.71 16.77
C VAL A 175 -3.35 16.29 17.29
N ASN A 176 -3.26 16.48 18.61
CA ASN A 176 -2.07 16.98 19.28
C ASN A 176 -1.31 15.84 19.96
N PHE A 177 -0.02 15.75 19.69
CA PHE A 177 0.90 14.87 20.42
C PHE A 177 1.25 15.46 21.79
N ARG A 178 1.84 14.62 22.67
CA ARG A 178 2.21 15.00 24.05
C ARG A 178 3.30 16.08 24.11
N ASP A 179 4.12 16.19 23.08
CA ASP A 179 5.15 17.22 22.92
C ASP A 179 4.58 18.56 22.41
N GLY A 180 3.27 18.62 22.14
CA GLY A 180 2.59 19.80 21.61
C GLY A 180 2.55 19.87 20.08
N THR A 181 3.15 18.90 19.37
CA THR A 181 3.10 18.85 17.90
C THR A 181 1.68 18.56 17.44
N ALA A 182 1.12 19.42 16.58
CA ALA A 182 -0.19 19.20 15.97
C ALA A 182 -0.03 18.52 14.60
N VAL A 183 -0.88 17.53 14.32
CA VAL A 183 -1.03 16.91 13.00
C VAL A 183 -2.48 16.91 12.57
N GLU A 184 -2.71 17.05 11.27
CA GLU A 184 -4.05 16.99 10.68
C GLU A 184 -4.29 15.60 10.08
N LEU A 185 -5.39 14.98 10.48
CA LEU A 185 -5.88 13.71 9.95
C LEU A 185 -7.08 13.96 9.06
N ARG A 186 -7.34 13.04 8.13
CA ARG A 186 -8.56 13.03 7.32
C ARG A 186 -9.60 12.14 7.97
N GLN A 187 -10.79 12.66 8.20
CA GLN A 187 -11.95 11.91 8.66
C GLN A 187 -12.96 11.80 7.50
N PRO A 188 -13.14 10.62 6.90
CA PRO A 188 -14.16 10.38 5.88
C PRO A 188 -15.58 10.37 6.45
#